data_AF-A0A3L7XN44-F1
#
_entry.id   AF-A0A3L7XN44-F1
#
_cell.length_a   1.000
_cell.length_b   1.000
_cell.length_c   1.000
_cell.angle_alpha   90.00
_cell.angle_beta   90.00
_cell.angle_gamma   90.00
#
_symmetry.space_group_name_H-M   'P 1'
#
loop_
_entity.id
_entity.type
_entity.pdbx_description
1 polymer ?
#
loop_
_entity_poly.entity_id
_entity_poly.type
_entity_poly.pdbx_seq_one_letter_code
_entity_poly.pdbx_strand_id
1 'polypeptide(L)'
;MAERITAIEALQHFENSLATEPEKARVQMPVITQFVGIIGNDRQMSAITAAEVGRYVREHTDGSVERIEPLRAFLAHAARLAFTETNLVFALRLGNAGGLGGGDGNELGGNAYHVTFDGLQRLEQQIAEEKSRRPEIAQKLHDAMQDKDFRENAPLDAARDEQAHLEARIRDLESRLRNAVIIDETAKGGKANVGSVVNLLNLKTNKEQTFMLVSPNEVDPASGKISVASPIGVAVMNHPIGDEVTVNAPSGAITFRVVDVQG
;
A
#
# COMPACT_ATOMS: atom_id res chain seq x y z
N MET A 1 -11.90 -13.44 16.26
CA MET A 1 -11.21 -14.73 16.47
C MET A 1 -11.08 -15.37 15.11
N ALA A 2 -9.91 -15.89 14.75
CA ALA A 2 -9.71 -16.50 13.45
C ALA A 2 -10.57 -17.77 13.31
N GLU A 3 -11.16 -17.99 12.15
CA GLU A 3 -11.92 -19.21 11.86
C GLU A 3 -10.97 -20.42 11.89
N ARG A 4 -11.38 -21.51 12.55
CA ARG A 4 -10.55 -22.71 12.65
C ARG A 4 -10.60 -23.48 11.33
N ILE A 5 -9.69 -23.13 10.43
CA ILE A 5 -9.56 -23.76 9.12
C ILE A 5 -8.11 -24.19 8.90
N THR A 6 -7.94 -25.33 8.24
CA THR A 6 -6.63 -25.85 7.83
C THR A 6 -6.14 -25.18 6.55
N ALA A 7 -4.84 -25.30 6.27
CA ALA A 7 -4.24 -24.74 5.06
C ALA A 7 -4.80 -25.37 3.77
N ILE A 8 -5.16 -26.66 3.80
CA ILE A 8 -5.80 -27.34 2.67
C ILE A 8 -7.24 -26.90 2.45
N GLU A 9 -8.01 -26.65 3.52
CA GLU A 9 -9.36 -26.12 3.40
C GLU A 9 -9.33 -24.66 2.91
N ALA A 10 -8.38 -23.84 3.39
CA ALA A 10 -8.19 -22.49 2.89
C ALA A 10 -7.81 -22.47 1.39
N LEU A 11 -7.02 -23.45 0.92
CA LEU A 11 -6.72 -23.64 -0.50
C LEU A 11 -7.99 -23.89 -1.32
N GLN A 12 -8.88 -24.76 -0.84
CA GLN A 12 -10.16 -25.06 -1.51
C GLN A 12 -11.07 -23.83 -1.56
N HIS A 13 -11.12 -23.03 -0.49
CA HIS A 13 -11.85 -21.75 -0.48
C HIS A 13 -11.29 -20.79 -1.55
N PHE A 14 -9.97 -20.71 -1.68
CA PHE A 14 -9.34 -19.88 -2.69
C PHE A 14 -9.60 -20.38 -4.11
N GLU A 15 -9.51 -21.70 -4.35
CA GLU A 15 -9.83 -22.32 -5.62
C GLU A 15 -11.27 -22.02 -6.06
N ASN A 16 -12.23 -22.18 -5.13
CA ASN A 16 -13.64 -21.83 -5.37
C ASN A 16 -13.84 -20.36 -5.72
N SER A 17 -13.02 -19.46 -5.14
CA SER A 17 -13.07 -18.02 -5.47
C SER A 17 -12.61 -17.70 -6.89
N LEU A 18 -11.86 -18.61 -7.52
CA LEU A 18 -11.37 -18.49 -8.89
C LEU A 18 -12.22 -19.30 -9.89
N ALA A 19 -13.36 -19.87 -9.47
CA ALA A 19 -14.20 -20.71 -10.33
C ALA A 19 -14.69 -20.01 -11.61
N THR A 20 -14.84 -18.68 -11.56
CA THR A 20 -15.22 -17.84 -12.71
C THR A 20 -14.02 -17.35 -13.54
N GLU A 21 -12.78 -17.63 -13.12
CA GLU A 21 -11.53 -17.15 -13.71
C GLU A 21 -10.53 -18.31 -13.94
N PRO A 22 -10.83 -19.26 -14.85
CA PRO A 22 -10.06 -20.49 -15.01
C PRO A 22 -8.60 -20.25 -15.43
N GLU A 23 -8.31 -19.17 -16.16
CA GLU A 23 -6.93 -18.82 -16.53
C GLU A 23 -6.10 -18.38 -15.32
N LYS A 24 -6.70 -17.62 -14.38
CA LYS A 24 -6.03 -17.24 -13.13
C LYS A 24 -5.80 -18.46 -12.24
N ALA A 25 -6.77 -19.36 -12.14
CA ALA A 25 -6.62 -20.61 -11.40
C ALA A 25 -5.43 -21.44 -11.92
N ARG A 26 -5.28 -21.58 -13.24
CA ARG A 26 -4.17 -22.33 -13.85
C ARG A 26 -2.79 -21.77 -13.51
N VAL A 27 -2.67 -20.46 -13.37
CA VAL A 27 -1.40 -19.80 -13.04
C VAL A 27 -1.14 -19.81 -11.52
N GLN A 28 -2.16 -19.52 -10.72
CA GLN A 28 -1.97 -19.31 -9.28
C GLN A 28 -1.92 -20.61 -8.49
N MET A 29 -2.72 -21.62 -8.87
CA MET A 29 -2.90 -22.82 -8.05
C MET A 29 -1.66 -23.68 -7.87
N PRO A 30 -0.80 -23.92 -8.88
CA PRO A 30 0.42 -24.71 -8.68
C PRO A 30 1.35 -24.13 -7.60
N VAL A 31 1.49 -22.80 -7.56
CA VAL A 31 2.34 -22.09 -6.61
C VAL A 31 1.78 -22.20 -5.19
N ILE A 32 0.47 -22.01 -5.05
CA ILE A 32 -0.19 -22.02 -3.73
C ILE A 32 -0.26 -23.45 -3.18
N THR A 33 -0.56 -24.44 -4.01
CA THR A 33 -0.54 -25.86 -3.62
C THR A 33 0.84 -26.27 -3.12
N GLN A 34 1.91 -25.81 -3.78
CA GLN A 34 3.28 -26.06 -3.32
C GLN A 34 3.54 -25.41 -1.95
N PHE A 35 3.07 -24.19 -1.72
CA PHE A 35 3.18 -23.50 -0.43
C PHE A 35 2.45 -24.24 0.70
N VAL A 36 1.19 -24.62 0.47
CA VAL A 36 0.37 -25.35 1.44
C VAL A 36 1.00 -26.70 1.78
N GLY A 37 1.54 -27.41 0.78
CA GLY A 37 2.26 -28.67 1.00
C GLY A 37 3.52 -28.52 1.86
N ILE A 38 4.25 -27.41 1.73
CA ILE A 38 5.49 -27.16 2.48
C ILE A 38 5.19 -26.65 3.91
N ILE A 39 4.19 -25.79 4.09
CA ILE A 39 3.78 -25.31 5.42
C ILE A 39 3.01 -26.36 6.21
N GLY A 40 2.37 -27.31 5.51
CA GLY A 40 1.64 -28.45 6.06
C GLY A 40 0.13 -28.34 5.82
N ASN A 41 -0.44 -29.32 5.14
CA ASN A 41 -1.85 -29.35 4.71
C ASN A 41 -2.85 -29.23 5.88
N ASP A 42 -2.65 -30.03 6.94
CA ASP A 42 -3.54 -30.10 8.11
C ASP A 42 -3.27 -28.99 9.14
N ARG A 43 -2.32 -28.10 8.86
CA ARG A 43 -1.95 -27.04 9.78
C ARG A 43 -3.03 -25.96 9.78
N GLN A 44 -3.39 -25.48 10.96
CA GLN A 44 -4.32 -24.36 11.10
C GLN A 44 -3.73 -23.08 10.50
N MET A 45 -4.50 -22.38 9.68
CA MET A 45 -4.09 -21.10 9.07
C MET A 45 -3.77 -20.03 10.13
N SER A 46 -4.46 -20.06 11.27
CA SER A 46 -4.20 -19.21 12.43
C SER A 46 -2.83 -19.44 13.08
N ALA A 47 -2.27 -20.64 12.95
CA ALA A 47 -0.98 -21.01 13.52
C ALA A 47 0.20 -20.73 12.58
N ILE A 48 -0.03 -20.23 11.37
CA ILE A 48 1.02 -19.85 10.43
C ILE A 48 1.54 -18.46 10.81
N THR A 49 2.86 -18.32 10.94
CA THR A 49 3.48 -17.05 11.33
C THR A 49 4.14 -16.34 10.17
N ALA A 50 4.33 -15.02 10.30
CA ALA A 50 5.05 -14.21 9.33
C ALA A 50 6.50 -14.68 9.13
N ALA A 51 7.16 -15.21 10.17
CA ALA A 51 8.52 -15.72 10.07
C ALA A 51 8.61 -16.95 9.13
N GLU A 52 7.58 -17.80 9.14
CA GLU A 52 7.52 -19.01 8.34
C GLU A 52 7.21 -18.71 6.87
N VAL A 53 6.28 -17.79 6.62
CA VAL A 53 6.02 -17.30 5.27
C VAL A 53 7.26 -16.60 4.69
N GLY A 54 7.95 -15.79 5.49
CA GLY A 54 9.20 -15.16 5.07
C GLY A 54 10.32 -16.17 4.80
N ARG A 55 10.40 -17.25 5.58
CA ARG A 55 11.34 -18.36 5.33
C ARG A 55 11.02 -19.07 4.02
N TYR A 56 9.75 -19.42 3.80
CA TYR A 56 9.29 -20.05 2.56
C TYR A 56 9.70 -19.22 1.34
N VAL A 57 9.45 -17.90 1.37
CA VAL A 57 9.77 -16.99 0.25
C VAL A 57 11.25 -17.02 -0.07
N ARG A 58 12.12 -16.90 0.94
CA ARG A 58 13.59 -16.94 0.74
C ARG A 58 14.07 -18.26 0.17
N GLU A 59 13.45 -19.37 0.55
CA GLU A 59 13.90 -20.71 0.19
C GLU A 59 13.30 -21.23 -1.14
N HIS A 60 12.11 -20.75 -1.54
CA HIS A 60 11.33 -21.39 -2.61
C HIS A 60 10.84 -20.45 -3.73
N THR A 61 10.92 -19.12 -3.54
CA THR A 61 10.31 -18.17 -4.50
C THR A 61 11.30 -17.34 -5.30
N ASP A 62 12.61 -17.45 -5.01
CA ASP A 62 13.74 -16.73 -5.66
C ASP A 62 13.59 -15.20 -5.86
N GLY A 63 12.54 -14.59 -5.29
CA GLY A 63 12.18 -13.19 -5.51
C GLY A 63 11.29 -12.98 -6.75
N SER A 64 10.96 -14.01 -7.52
CA SER A 64 10.14 -13.86 -8.74
C SER A 64 8.71 -13.43 -8.44
N VAL A 65 8.29 -12.36 -9.11
CA VAL A 65 6.92 -11.82 -9.04
C VAL A 65 5.89 -12.89 -9.39
N GLU A 66 6.20 -13.77 -10.36
CA GLU A 66 5.34 -14.88 -10.79
C GLU A 66 5.07 -15.91 -9.68
N ARG A 67 5.95 -16.02 -8.68
CA ARG A 67 5.78 -16.91 -7.52
C ARG A 67 5.23 -16.17 -6.29
N ILE A 68 5.50 -14.87 -6.18
CA ILE A 68 5.07 -14.06 -5.04
C ILE A 68 3.60 -13.60 -5.18
N GLU A 69 3.16 -13.22 -6.38
CA GLU A 69 1.79 -12.73 -6.60
C GLU A 69 0.69 -13.77 -6.31
N PRO A 70 0.83 -15.05 -6.72
CA PRO A 70 -0.13 -16.08 -6.32
C PRO A 70 -0.22 -16.26 -4.80
N LEU A 71 0.92 -16.24 -4.10
CA LEU A 71 0.96 -16.36 -2.63
C LEU A 71 0.32 -15.14 -1.97
N ARG A 72 0.54 -13.94 -2.53
CA ARG A 72 -0.10 -12.71 -2.06
C ARG A 72 -1.62 -12.82 -2.21
N ALA A 73 -2.11 -13.25 -3.36
CA ALA A 73 -3.54 -13.41 -3.61
C ALA A 73 -4.18 -14.41 -2.63
N PHE A 74 -3.52 -15.55 -2.40
CA PHE A 74 -3.95 -16.56 -1.44
C PHE A 74 -3.98 -16.04 0.00
N LEU A 75 -2.88 -15.46 0.48
CA LEU A 75 -2.79 -14.97 1.86
C LEU A 75 -3.71 -13.77 2.10
N ALA A 76 -3.94 -12.92 1.10
CA ALA A 76 -4.92 -11.85 1.16
C ALA A 76 -6.36 -12.38 1.22
N HIS A 77 -6.67 -13.45 0.47
CA HIS A 77 -7.95 -14.12 0.54
C HIS A 77 -8.18 -14.77 1.91
N ALA A 78 -7.17 -15.48 2.43
CA ALA A 78 -7.21 -16.06 3.76
C ALA A 78 -7.36 -14.99 4.87
N ALA A 79 -6.70 -13.84 4.73
CA ALA A 79 -6.87 -12.72 5.65
C ALA A 79 -8.28 -12.12 5.58
N ARG A 80 -8.86 -11.99 4.38
CA ARG A 80 -10.24 -11.49 4.17
C ARG A 80 -11.28 -12.38 4.85
N LEU A 81 -11.07 -13.69 4.83
CA LEU A 81 -11.94 -14.67 5.49
C LEU A 81 -11.59 -14.88 6.97
N ALA A 82 -10.67 -14.08 7.52
CA ALA A 82 -10.21 -14.20 8.91
C ALA A 82 -9.67 -15.59 9.27
N PHE A 83 -9.03 -16.27 8.32
CA PHE A 83 -8.40 -17.58 8.53
C PHE A 83 -7.06 -17.49 9.27
N THR A 84 -6.45 -16.30 9.31
CA THR A 84 -5.14 -16.04 9.93
C THR A 84 -5.29 -15.07 11.11
N GLU A 85 -4.48 -15.23 12.16
CA GLU A 85 -4.49 -14.29 13.31
C GLU A 85 -3.84 -12.95 12.98
N THR A 86 -2.88 -12.96 12.06
CA THR A 86 -2.14 -11.80 11.59
C THR A 86 -2.14 -11.78 10.08
N ASN A 87 -2.05 -10.60 9.49
CA ASN A 87 -1.99 -10.49 8.04
C ASN A 87 -0.61 -10.97 7.55
N LEU A 88 -0.57 -12.17 6.96
CA LEU A 88 0.67 -12.81 6.53
C LEU A 88 1.22 -12.26 5.20
N VAL A 89 0.46 -11.41 4.50
CA VAL A 89 0.91 -10.80 3.25
C VAL A 89 2.19 -9.97 3.46
N PHE A 90 2.37 -9.38 4.65
CA PHE A 90 3.57 -8.61 5.00
C PHE A 90 4.85 -9.45 5.04
N ALA A 91 4.74 -10.76 5.29
CA ALA A 91 5.89 -11.65 5.34
C ALA A 91 6.52 -11.92 3.97
N LEU A 92 5.77 -11.67 2.89
CA LEU A 92 6.26 -11.81 1.51
C LEU A 92 7.32 -10.75 1.14
N ARG A 93 7.57 -9.75 2.01
CA ARG A 93 8.52 -8.64 1.81
C ARG A 93 9.96 -8.92 2.32
N LEU A 94 10.24 -10.06 2.96
CA LEU A 94 11.55 -10.32 3.59
C LEU A 94 12.60 -10.84 2.60
N GLY A 95 13.11 -9.92 1.78
CA GLY A 95 14.18 -10.13 0.82
C GLY A 95 15.10 -8.91 0.65
N ASN A 96 15.61 -8.37 1.76
CA ASN A 96 16.90 -7.66 1.79
C ASN A 96 17.38 -7.53 3.25
N ALA A 97 17.99 -8.62 3.75
CA ALA A 97 18.83 -8.59 4.93
C ALA A 97 20.28 -8.63 4.45
N GLY A 98 20.91 -7.46 4.39
CA GLY A 98 22.34 -7.31 4.20
C GLY A 98 22.85 -6.18 5.09
N GLY A 99 23.28 -6.53 6.31
CA GLY A 99 24.02 -5.64 7.21
C GLY A 99 23.35 -5.40 8.57
N LEU A 100 23.62 -6.29 9.53
CA LEU A 100 23.45 -5.98 10.95
C LEU A 100 24.73 -5.29 11.45
N GLY A 101 24.61 -4.05 11.89
CA GLY A 101 25.62 -3.33 12.68
C GLY A 101 24.89 -2.51 13.73
N GLY A 102 25.08 -2.85 15.01
CA GLY A 102 24.44 -2.17 16.13
C GLY A 102 24.86 -0.70 16.24
N GLY A 103 23.90 0.16 16.53
CA GLY A 103 24.10 1.57 16.81
C GLY A 103 22.81 2.18 17.33
N ASP A 104 22.88 2.70 18.54
CA ASP A 104 21.86 3.47 19.24
C ASP A 104 21.18 4.56 18.39
N GLY A 105 19.89 4.75 18.68
CA GLY A 105 19.17 6.04 18.64
C GLY A 105 19.34 6.91 17.39
N ASN A 106 18.29 6.95 16.57
CA ASN A 106 18.00 7.91 15.49
C ASN A 106 18.15 7.37 14.05
N GLU A 107 17.24 6.48 13.61
CA GLU A 107 17.11 6.13 12.18
C GLU A 107 15.64 5.98 11.75
N LEU A 108 14.91 7.09 11.69
CA LEU A 108 13.79 7.27 10.74
C LEU A 108 14.36 7.65 9.36
N GLY A 109 15.22 6.79 8.81
CA GLY A 109 16.06 7.11 7.63
C GLY A 109 16.08 6.05 6.53
N GLY A 110 15.18 5.05 6.56
CA GLY A 110 14.92 4.18 5.41
C GLY A 110 13.75 4.76 4.61
N ASN A 111 13.94 4.98 3.31
CA ASN A 111 13.02 5.61 2.36
C ASN A 111 11.74 4.78 2.08
N ALA A 112 11.06 4.30 3.13
CA ALA A 112 9.82 3.56 3.05
C ALA A 112 8.68 4.52 2.66
N TYR A 113 8.10 4.31 1.49
CA TYR A 113 6.98 5.11 0.99
C TYR A 113 5.69 4.58 1.58
N HIS A 114 5.34 5.05 2.77
CA HIS A 114 4.12 4.63 3.45
C HIS A 114 2.88 5.14 2.71
N VAL A 115 1.95 4.23 2.40
CA VAL A 115 0.69 4.50 1.69
C VAL A 115 -0.47 3.69 2.24
N THR A 116 -1.70 4.14 2.05
CA THR A 116 -2.89 3.30 2.26
C THR A 116 -3.13 2.39 1.04
N PHE A 117 -4.15 1.51 1.10
CA PHE A 117 -4.50 0.66 -0.03
C PHE A 117 -5.04 1.49 -1.22
N ASP A 118 -5.92 2.45 -0.95
CA ASP A 118 -6.37 3.46 -1.94
C ASP A 118 -5.18 4.23 -2.53
N GLY A 119 -4.22 4.64 -1.69
CA GLY A 119 -3.00 5.32 -2.15
C GLY A 119 -2.14 4.48 -3.10
N LEU A 120 -2.01 3.18 -2.84
CA LEU A 120 -1.28 2.27 -3.71
C LEU A 120 -1.98 2.10 -5.06
N GLN A 121 -3.29 1.88 -5.08
CA GLN A 121 -4.05 1.73 -6.33
C GLN A 121 -3.98 3.02 -7.17
N ARG A 122 -4.07 4.19 -6.53
CA ARG A 122 -3.87 5.48 -7.21
C ARG A 122 -2.48 5.62 -7.80
N LEU A 123 -1.45 5.11 -7.11
CA LEU A 123 -0.07 5.15 -7.61
C LEU A 123 0.09 4.25 -8.84
N GLU A 124 -0.48 3.05 -8.83
CA GLU A 124 -0.50 2.14 -9.99
C GLU A 124 -1.25 2.76 -11.18
N GLN A 125 -2.41 3.39 -10.91
CA GLN A 125 -3.20 4.07 -11.94
C GLN A 125 -2.43 5.24 -12.57
N GLN A 126 -1.76 6.07 -11.76
CA GLN A 126 -0.93 7.16 -12.26
C GLN A 126 0.22 6.66 -13.14
N ILE A 127 0.87 5.55 -12.77
CA ILE A 127 1.92 4.94 -13.59
C ILE A 127 1.35 4.47 -14.94
N ALA A 128 0.17 3.84 -14.93
CA ALA A 128 -0.48 3.37 -16.15
C ALA A 128 -0.87 4.55 -17.07
N GLU A 129 -1.41 5.63 -16.50
CA GLU A 129 -1.79 6.84 -17.22
C GLU A 129 -0.56 7.51 -17.87
N GLU A 130 0.54 7.70 -17.15
CA GLU A 130 1.76 8.27 -17.71
C GLU A 130 2.35 7.36 -18.81
N LYS A 131 2.33 6.03 -18.63
CA LYS A 131 2.77 5.08 -19.68
C LYS A 131 1.91 5.15 -20.93
N SER A 132 0.62 5.47 -20.80
CA SER A 132 -0.30 5.58 -21.94
C SER A 132 0.03 6.76 -22.87
N ARG A 133 0.80 7.75 -22.38
CA ARG A 133 1.26 8.92 -23.16
C ARG A 133 2.49 8.65 -24.03
N ARG A 134 3.21 7.54 -23.80
CA ARG A 134 4.42 7.17 -24.57
C ARG A 134 4.20 7.11 -26.10
N PRO A 135 3.10 6.51 -26.62
CA PRO A 135 2.85 6.47 -28.06
C PRO A 135 2.66 7.86 -28.67
N GLU A 136 1.97 8.77 -27.97
CA GLU A 136 1.75 10.14 -28.45
C GLU A 136 3.09 10.89 -28.58
N ILE A 137 3.94 10.82 -27.57
CA ILE A 137 5.26 11.47 -27.57
C ILE A 137 6.19 10.82 -28.61
N ALA A 138 6.13 9.50 -28.78
CA ALA A 138 6.87 8.81 -29.83
C ALA A 138 6.46 9.27 -31.24
N GLN A 139 5.16 9.52 -31.46
CA GLN A 139 4.66 10.08 -32.72
C GLN A 139 5.16 11.51 -32.94
N LYS A 140 5.08 12.39 -31.93
CA LYS A 140 5.64 13.76 -32.01
C LYS A 140 7.12 13.76 -32.36
N LEU A 141 7.89 12.85 -31.73
CA LEU A 141 9.31 12.69 -32.01
C LEU A 141 9.55 12.22 -33.45
N HIS A 142 8.75 11.27 -33.93
CA HIS A 142 8.82 10.77 -35.30
C HIS A 142 8.54 11.89 -36.31
N ASP A 143 7.48 12.66 -36.11
CA ASP A 143 7.08 13.75 -36.99
C ASP A 143 8.14 14.86 -36.99
N ALA A 144 8.66 15.23 -35.82
CA ALA A 144 9.74 16.22 -35.69
C ALA A 144 11.06 15.76 -36.34
N MET A 145 11.35 14.45 -36.36
CA MET A 145 12.53 13.89 -37.04
C MET A 145 12.39 13.87 -38.57
N GLN A 146 11.17 13.88 -39.11
CA GLN A 146 10.95 13.97 -40.56
C GLN A 146 11.16 15.39 -41.10
N ASP A 147 11.17 16.39 -40.23
CA ASP A 147 11.44 17.78 -40.60
C ASP A 147 12.93 17.97 -40.92
N LYS A 148 13.23 18.39 -42.15
CA LYS A 148 14.58 18.34 -42.74
C LYS A 148 15.44 19.58 -42.43
N ASP A 149 14.95 20.49 -41.60
CA ASP A 149 15.70 21.68 -41.17
C ASP A 149 16.40 21.43 -39.82
N PHE A 150 17.61 20.87 -39.90
CA PHE A 150 18.37 20.35 -38.75
C PHE A 150 19.05 21.43 -37.90
N ARG A 151 18.98 22.72 -38.29
CA ARG A 151 19.82 23.75 -37.69
C ARG A 151 19.24 24.34 -36.39
N GLU A 152 17.91 24.35 -36.23
CA GLU A 152 17.21 24.78 -35.01
C GLU A 152 15.84 24.08 -34.92
N ASN A 153 15.81 22.76 -34.82
CA ASN A 153 14.56 22.00 -34.76
C ASN A 153 13.96 22.05 -33.34
N ALA A 154 13.44 23.23 -32.96
CA ALA A 154 12.77 23.46 -31.69
C ALA A 154 11.64 22.43 -31.39
N PRO A 155 10.85 21.95 -32.38
CA PRO A 155 9.92 20.85 -32.18
C PRO A 155 10.58 19.54 -31.73
N LEU A 156 11.74 19.19 -32.30
CA LEU A 156 12.48 17.97 -31.92
C LEU A 156 13.04 18.07 -30.50
N ASP A 157 13.60 19.21 -30.13
CA ASP A 157 14.12 19.43 -28.79
C ASP A 157 12.98 19.42 -27.75
N ALA A 158 11.85 20.07 -28.05
CA ALA A 158 10.67 20.03 -27.19
C ALA A 158 10.11 18.60 -27.00
N ALA A 159 10.06 17.79 -28.07
CA ALA A 159 9.60 16.41 -27.98
C ALA A 159 10.56 15.52 -27.18
N ARG A 160 11.89 15.75 -27.28
CA ARG A 160 12.90 15.06 -26.45
C ARG A 160 12.78 15.42 -24.98
N ASP A 161 12.58 16.70 -24.67
CA ASP A 161 12.38 17.16 -23.30
C ASP A 161 11.08 16.60 -22.71
N GLU A 162 9.99 16.59 -23.48
CA GLU A 162 8.72 15.98 -23.08
C GLU A 162 8.90 14.49 -22.77
N GLN A 163 9.63 13.75 -23.62
CA GLN A 163 9.97 12.35 -23.38
C GLN A 163 10.82 12.16 -22.12
N ALA A 164 11.86 12.97 -21.93
CA ALA A 164 12.75 12.89 -20.78
C ALA A 164 12.00 13.15 -19.47
N HIS A 165 11.11 14.15 -19.45
CA HIS A 165 10.25 14.46 -18.32
C HIS A 165 9.27 13.33 -18.00
N LEU A 166 8.63 12.75 -19.02
CA LEU A 166 7.73 11.61 -18.84
C LEU A 166 8.47 10.42 -18.21
N GLU A 167 9.62 10.03 -18.75
CA GLU A 167 10.39 8.89 -18.26
C GLU A 167 11.00 9.15 -16.87
N ALA A 168 11.36 10.39 -16.55
CA ALA A 168 11.74 10.77 -15.20
C ALA A 168 10.56 10.60 -14.22
N ARG A 169 9.36 11.05 -14.62
CA ARG A 169 8.15 10.94 -13.80
C ARG A 169 7.76 9.48 -13.56
N ILE A 170 7.74 8.66 -14.60
CA ILE A 170 7.44 7.22 -14.49
C ILE A 170 8.45 6.55 -13.55
N ARG A 171 9.75 6.80 -13.71
CA ARG A 171 10.78 6.22 -12.83
C ARG A 171 10.62 6.59 -11.37
N ASP A 172 10.27 7.85 -11.09
CA ASP A 172 9.98 8.31 -9.73
C ASP A 172 8.75 7.60 -9.14
N LEU A 173 7.64 7.54 -9.87
CA LEU A 173 6.43 6.86 -9.42
C LEU A 173 6.66 5.35 -9.20
N GLU A 174 7.36 4.68 -10.11
CA GLU A 174 7.73 3.26 -9.96
C GLU A 174 8.69 3.05 -8.78
N SER A 175 9.58 4.01 -8.51
CA SER A 175 10.45 3.96 -7.32
C SER A 175 9.65 4.05 -6.03
N ARG A 176 8.66 4.95 -5.98
CA ARG A 176 7.72 5.04 -4.85
C ARG A 176 6.93 3.75 -4.68
N LEU A 177 6.45 3.16 -5.78
CA LEU A 177 5.71 1.89 -5.76
C LEU A 177 6.57 0.73 -5.26
N ARG A 178 7.82 0.62 -5.74
CA ARG A 178 8.77 -0.41 -5.27
C ARG A 178 9.07 -0.29 -3.77
N ASN A 179 9.14 0.92 -3.26
CA ASN A 179 9.40 1.21 -1.85
C ASN A 179 8.11 1.35 -1.01
N ALA A 180 6.94 1.05 -1.60
CA ALA A 180 5.66 1.31 -0.95
C ALA A 180 5.38 0.33 0.19
N VAL A 181 5.06 0.88 1.36
CA VAL A 181 4.64 0.15 2.55
C VAL A 181 3.18 0.46 2.82
N ILE A 182 2.31 -0.52 2.56
CA ILE A 182 0.87 -0.41 2.85
C ILE A 182 0.68 -0.36 4.36
N ILE A 183 -0.01 0.68 4.85
CA ILE A 183 -0.48 0.77 6.22
C ILE A 183 -1.94 0.29 6.27
N ASP A 184 -2.23 -0.62 7.19
CA ASP A 184 -3.53 -1.27 7.39
C ASP A 184 -4.59 -0.21 7.78
N GLU A 185 -5.66 -0.09 6.98
CA GLU A 185 -6.77 0.84 7.20
C GLU A 185 -7.70 0.37 8.33
N THR A 186 -7.64 -0.92 8.71
CA THR A 186 -8.58 -1.47 9.68
C THR A 186 -8.32 -0.92 11.08
N ALA A 187 -9.31 -0.16 11.59
CA ALA A 187 -9.37 0.29 12.97
C ALA A 187 -9.55 -0.92 13.91
N LYS A 188 -8.47 -1.66 14.16
CA LYS A 188 -8.44 -2.75 15.14
C LYS A 188 -8.57 -2.13 16.53
N GLY A 189 -9.80 -2.05 17.02
CA GLY A 189 -10.11 -1.65 18.39
C GLY A 189 -10.74 -0.27 18.57
N GLY A 190 -11.40 0.31 17.54
CA GLY A 190 -12.17 1.56 17.68
C GLY A 190 -11.34 2.81 17.97
N LYS A 191 -10.04 2.75 17.64
CA LYS A 191 -9.07 3.84 17.79
C LYS A 191 -8.68 4.38 16.42
N ALA A 192 -8.44 5.67 16.34
CA ALA A 192 -7.98 6.32 15.13
C ALA A 192 -6.55 5.89 14.76
N ASN A 193 -6.39 5.32 13.56
CA ASN A 193 -5.11 4.88 12.99
C ASN A 193 -4.91 5.50 11.60
N VAL A 194 -3.75 5.27 10.99
CA VAL A 194 -3.53 5.64 9.59
C VAL A 194 -4.52 4.87 8.71
N GLY A 195 -5.16 5.56 7.77
CA GLY A 195 -6.27 5.05 6.97
C GLY A 195 -7.65 5.33 7.58
N SER A 196 -7.74 5.62 8.89
CA SER A 196 -9.03 5.87 9.54
C SER A 196 -9.63 7.23 9.16
N VAL A 197 -10.95 7.24 8.99
CA VAL A 197 -11.76 8.45 8.89
C VAL A 197 -12.28 8.80 10.28
N VAL A 198 -11.90 9.97 10.78
CA VAL A 198 -12.26 10.48 12.10
C VAL A 198 -13.21 11.66 11.97
N ASN A 199 -14.32 11.63 12.71
CA ASN A 199 -15.20 12.78 12.87
C ASN A 199 -14.91 13.49 14.19
N LEU A 200 -14.59 14.78 14.13
CA LEU A 200 -14.20 15.59 15.27
C LEU A 200 -15.19 16.73 15.51
N LEU A 201 -15.71 16.83 16.72
CA LEU A 201 -16.54 17.96 17.16
C LEU A 201 -15.67 19.00 17.85
N ASN A 202 -15.61 20.21 17.28
CA ASN A 202 -14.99 21.35 17.95
C ASN A 202 -15.87 21.82 19.11
N LEU A 203 -15.39 21.69 20.35
CA LEU A 203 -16.19 22.00 21.55
C LEU A 203 -16.44 23.51 21.73
N LYS A 204 -15.63 24.37 21.12
CA LYS A 204 -15.80 25.83 21.20
C LYS A 204 -16.82 26.35 20.19
N THR A 205 -16.84 25.80 18.99
CA THR A 205 -17.72 26.27 17.90
C THR A 205 -18.92 25.36 17.65
N ASN A 206 -18.96 24.19 18.29
CA ASN A 206 -19.96 23.14 18.10
C ASN A 206 -20.11 22.72 16.62
N LYS A 207 -18.98 22.66 15.89
CA LYS A 207 -18.92 22.26 14.47
C LYS A 207 -18.21 20.93 14.33
N GLU A 208 -18.78 20.04 13.55
CA GLU A 208 -18.17 18.77 13.17
C GLU A 208 -17.29 18.91 11.94
N GLN A 209 -16.17 18.17 11.94
CA GLN A 209 -15.23 18.11 10.83
C GLN A 209 -14.72 16.68 10.67
N THR A 210 -14.83 16.17 9.44
CA THR A 210 -14.37 14.83 9.08
C THR A 210 -12.99 14.90 8.45
N PHE A 211 -12.07 14.05 8.90
CA PHE A 211 -10.73 13.94 8.35
C PHE A 211 -10.35 12.49 8.12
N MET A 212 -9.57 12.23 7.07
CA MET A 212 -8.91 10.94 6.88
C MET A 212 -7.45 11.06 7.31
N LEU A 213 -7.03 10.22 8.24
CA LEU A 213 -5.64 10.15 8.69
C LEU A 213 -4.81 9.41 7.65
N VAL A 214 -3.81 10.06 7.07
CA VAL A 214 -2.97 9.47 6.03
C VAL A 214 -1.48 9.70 6.30
N SER A 215 -0.63 9.01 5.55
CA SER A 215 0.81 9.27 5.57
C SER A 215 1.12 10.66 5.02
N PRO A 216 2.27 11.28 5.37
CA PRO A 216 2.70 12.57 4.79
C PRO A 216 2.70 12.60 3.25
N ASN A 217 2.88 11.43 2.61
CA ASN A 217 2.93 11.28 1.16
C ASN A 217 1.57 11.35 0.46
N GLU A 218 0.47 11.27 1.20
CA GLU A 218 -0.90 11.15 0.68
C GLU A 218 -1.80 12.32 1.10
N VAL A 219 -1.20 13.34 1.71
CA VAL A 219 -1.90 14.50 2.24
C VAL A 219 -2.59 15.27 1.12
N ASP A 220 -3.87 15.50 1.29
CA ASP A 220 -4.68 16.33 0.41
C ASP A 220 -5.72 17.07 1.26
N PRO A 221 -5.40 18.29 1.73
CA PRO A 221 -6.28 19.04 2.61
C PRO A 221 -7.61 19.41 1.94
N ALA A 222 -7.65 19.48 0.61
CA ALA A 222 -8.87 19.80 -0.13
C ALA A 222 -9.90 18.66 -0.07
N SER A 223 -9.44 17.40 0.01
CA SER A 223 -10.31 16.23 0.20
C SER A 223 -10.42 15.77 1.66
N GLY A 224 -9.89 16.55 2.62
CA GLY A 224 -9.93 16.23 4.04
C GLY A 224 -8.90 15.16 4.48
N LYS A 225 -7.92 14.84 3.64
CA LYS A 225 -6.80 13.94 3.97
C LYS A 225 -5.72 14.71 4.72
N ILE A 226 -5.48 14.38 5.99
CA ILE A 226 -4.49 15.04 6.84
C ILE A 226 -3.39 14.07 7.26
N SER A 227 -2.18 14.59 7.41
CA SER A 227 -1.06 13.76 7.87
C SER A 227 -1.25 13.35 9.32
N VAL A 228 -0.92 12.09 9.60
CA VAL A 228 -0.71 11.55 10.95
C VAL A 228 0.36 12.31 11.76
N ALA A 229 1.27 13.02 11.09
CA ALA A 229 2.28 13.88 11.71
C ALA A 229 1.82 15.33 11.93
N SER A 230 0.60 15.69 11.48
CA SER A 230 0.04 17.03 11.71
C SER A 230 -0.40 17.21 13.16
N PRO A 231 -0.53 18.46 13.68
CA PRO A 231 -0.99 18.69 15.05
C PRO A 231 -2.33 18.02 15.39
N ILE A 232 -3.26 17.99 14.43
CA ILE A 232 -4.55 17.29 14.56
C ILE A 232 -4.34 15.77 14.50
N GLY A 233 -3.56 15.29 13.54
CA GLY A 233 -3.28 13.87 13.37
C GLY A 233 -2.63 13.25 14.61
N VAL A 234 -1.61 13.89 15.17
CA VAL A 234 -0.93 13.45 16.40
C VAL A 234 -1.88 13.47 17.59
N ALA A 235 -2.74 14.47 17.71
CA ALA A 235 -3.68 14.59 18.82
C ALA A 235 -4.80 13.54 18.78
N VAL A 236 -5.21 13.09 17.60
CA VAL A 236 -6.33 12.14 17.44
C VAL A 236 -5.84 10.69 17.37
N MET A 237 -4.59 10.46 16.93
CA MET A 237 -4.04 9.11 16.80
C MET A 237 -4.14 8.33 18.11
N ASN A 238 -4.55 7.06 18.02
CA ASN A 238 -4.77 6.14 19.15
C ASN A 238 -5.88 6.52 20.14
N HIS A 239 -6.61 7.63 19.92
CA HIS A 239 -7.75 7.97 20.75
C HIS A 239 -9.02 7.23 20.28
N PRO A 240 -9.84 6.72 21.22
CA PRO A 240 -11.12 6.08 20.93
C PRO A 240 -12.25 7.10 20.74
N ILE A 241 -13.41 6.60 20.29
CA ILE A 241 -14.66 7.38 20.26
C ILE A 241 -15.00 7.88 21.67
N GLY A 242 -15.39 9.15 21.77
CA GLY A 242 -15.80 9.83 23.00
C GLY A 242 -14.68 10.59 23.70
N ASP A 243 -13.42 10.40 23.30
CA ASP A 243 -12.28 11.06 23.93
C ASP A 243 -12.15 12.53 23.51
N GLU A 244 -11.64 13.36 24.41
CA GLU A 244 -11.36 14.79 24.16
C GLU A 244 -9.87 15.02 23.95
N VAL A 245 -9.53 15.62 22.82
CA VAL A 245 -8.15 15.86 22.39
C VAL A 245 -7.92 17.35 22.23
N THR A 246 -6.80 17.86 22.74
CA THR A 246 -6.44 19.28 22.62
C THR A 246 -5.34 19.43 21.58
N VAL A 247 -5.64 20.19 20.53
CA VAL A 247 -4.72 20.50 19.44
C VAL A 247 -4.16 21.90 19.66
N ASN A 248 -2.84 22.01 19.74
CA ASN A 248 -2.16 23.29 19.77
C ASN A 248 -1.98 23.81 18.35
N ALA A 249 -2.83 24.74 17.94
CA ALA A 249 -2.68 25.47 16.68
C ALA A 249 -1.95 26.80 16.91
N PRO A 250 -1.32 27.39 15.88
CA PRO A 250 -0.70 28.72 15.99
C PRO A 250 -1.66 29.82 16.46
N SER A 251 -2.97 29.63 16.23
CA SER A 251 -4.05 30.53 16.64
C SER A 251 -4.58 30.28 18.06
N GLY A 252 -4.01 29.33 18.80
CA GLY A 252 -4.40 28.94 20.16
C GLY A 252 -4.79 27.46 20.28
N ALA A 253 -4.91 26.99 21.52
CA ALA A 253 -5.36 25.62 21.80
C ALA A 253 -6.85 25.44 21.43
N ILE A 254 -7.15 24.36 20.71
CA ILE A 254 -8.50 23.99 20.29
C ILE A 254 -8.80 22.59 20.82
N THR A 255 -9.91 22.42 21.54
CA THR A 255 -10.34 21.11 22.03
C THR A 255 -11.38 20.51 21.09
N PHE A 256 -11.12 19.27 20.68
CA PHE A 256 -12.01 18.45 19.87
C PHE A 256 -12.46 17.24 20.66
N ARG A 257 -13.68 16.76 20.39
CA ARG A 257 -14.13 15.43 20.83
C ARG A 257 -14.20 14.49 19.64
N VAL A 258 -13.68 13.28 19.78
CA VAL A 258 -13.79 12.22 18.77
C VAL A 258 -15.22 11.69 18.78
N VAL A 259 -15.98 11.98 17.74
CA VAL A 259 -17.40 11.59 17.62
C VAL A 259 -17.54 10.21 17.01
N ASP A 260 -16.71 9.92 16.00
CA ASP A 260 -16.75 8.66 15.26
C ASP A 260 -15.37 8.33 14.69
N VAL A 261 -15.09 7.03 14.55
CA VAL A 261 -13.88 6.50 13.93
C VAL A 261 -14.27 5.34 13.02
N GLN A 262 -14.10 5.55 11.72
CA GLN A 262 -14.33 4.56 10.67
C GLN A 262 -12.98 4.11 10.11
N GLY A 263 -12.84 2.83 9.77
CA GLY A 263 -11.65 2.26 9.14
C GLY A 263 -12.03 1.27 8.05
#